data_AF-A0A399Q0D9-F1
#
_entry.id   AF-A0A399Q0D9-F1
#
_cell.length_a   1.000
_cell.length_b   1.000
_cell.length_c   1.000
_cell.angle_alpha   90.00
_cell.angle_beta   90.00
_cell.angle_gamma   90.00
#
_symmetry.space_group_name_H-M   'P 1'
#
loop_
_entity.id
_entity.type
_entity.pdbx_description
1 polymer ?
#
loop_
_entity_poly.entity_id
_entity_poly.type
_entity_poly.pdbx_seq_one_letter_code
_entity_poly.pdbx_strand_id
1 'polypeptide(L)'
;MNGLSDVRLTLHSQELEAGQQDRARNEMLRNAPSGLSRWGLFWHRLHTRKALLGLTPEQLKDVGLTREQALEEGLKPFWRI
;
A
#
# COMPACT_ATOMS: atom_id res chain seq x y z
N MET A 1 13.14 28.74 29.12
CA MET A 1 14.11 27.97 28.32
C MET A 1 13.67 26.52 28.35
N ASN A 2 13.14 25.98 27.23
CA ASN A 2 12.99 24.53 26.90
C ASN A 2 12.11 24.34 25.63
N GLY A 3 12.24 25.21 24.62
CA GLY A 3 11.48 25.08 23.37
C GLY A 3 12.19 24.27 22.27
N LEU A 4 13.42 23.81 22.53
CA LEU A 4 14.26 23.12 21.53
C LEU A 4 14.06 21.59 21.54
N SER A 5 13.54 21.03 22.64
CA SER A 5 13.27 19.59 22.76
C SER A 5 12.03 19.16 21.96
N ASP A 6 10.94 19.93 22.03
CA ASP A 6 9.68 19.58 21.36
C ASP A 6 9.80 19.63 19.83
N VAL A 7 10.59 20.56 19.30
CA VAL A 7 10.87 20.65 17.85
C VAL A 7 11.71 19.47 17.37
N ARG A 8 12.67 19.00 18.18
CA ARG A 8 13.48 17.82 17.85
C ARG A 8 12.68 16.52 17.90
N LEU A 9 11.77 16.39 18.86
CA LEU A 9 10.89 15.21 18.97
C LEU A 9 9.89 15.13 17.81
N THR A 10 9.29 16.26 17.43
CA THR A 10 8.37 16.32 16.28
C THR A 10 9.09 16.08 14.95
N LEU A 11 10.32 16.57 14.77
CA LEU A 11 11.12 16.27 13.58
C LEU A 11 11.52 14.78 13.52
N HIS A 12 11.96 14.21 14.65
CA HIS A 12 12.34 12.80 14.72
C HIS A 12 11.15 11.86 14.55
N SER A 13 9.95 12.24 15.00
CA SER A 13 8.72 11.47 14.76
C SER A 13 8.34 11.49 13.27
N GLN A 14 8.47 12.64 12.59
CA GLN A 14 8.23 12.74 11.14
C GLN A 14 9.24 11.93 10.31
N GLU A 15 10.52 11.93 10.69
CA GLU A 15 11.54 11.11 10.03
C GLU A 15 11.29 9.61 10.22
N LEU A 16 10.81 9.21 11.40
CA LEU A 16 10.43 7.82 11.67
C LEU A 16 9.18 7.40 10.88
N GLU A 17 8.17 8.26 10.77
CA GLU A 17 6.98 8.01 9.95
C GLU A 17 7.32 7.90 8.45
N ALA A 18 8.19 8.78 7.94
CA ALA A 18 8.69 8.71 6.58
C ALA A 18 9.48 7.41 6.32
N GLY A 19 10.37 7.03 7.25
CA GLY A 19 11.11 5.78 7.20
C GLY A 19 10.23 4.53 7.29
N GLN A 20 9.12 4.59 8.03
CA GLN A 20 8.12 3.51 8.09
C GLN A 20 7.33 3.40 6.79
N GLN A 21 6.92 4.51 6.18
CA GLN A 21 6.28 4.51 4.86
C GLN A 21 7.20 3.94 3.78
N ASP A 22 8.49 4.30 3.81
CA ASP A 22 9.46 3.79 2.84
C ASP A 22 9.81 2.31 3.05
N ARG A 23 9.76 1.83 4.31
CA ARG A 23 9.85 0.39 4.61
C ARG A 23 8.63 -0.37 4.14
N ALA A 24 7.42 0.12 4.42
CA ALA A 24 6.18 -0.49 3.93
C ALA A 24 6.13 -0.52 2.40
N ARG A 25 6.56 0.56 1.73
CA ARG A 25 6.76 0.61 0.28
C ARG A 25 7.76 -0.45 -0.20
N ASN A 26 8.90 -0.59 0.47
CA ASN A 26 9.90 -1.60 0.13
C ASN A 26 9.41 -3.04 0.34
N GLU A 27 8.70 -3.31 1.42
CA GLU A 27 8.10 -4.63 1.69
C GLU A 27 7.04 -4.98 0.65
N MET A 28 6.22 -4.01 0.24
CA MET A 28 5.24 -4.21 -0.83
C MET A 28 5.89 -4.37 -2.21
N LEU A 29 7.06 -3.78 -2.44
CA LEU A 29 7.90 -4.04 -3.62
C LEU A 29 8.57 -5.42 -3.56
N ARG A 30 8.87 -5.96 -2.36
CA ARG A 30 9.38 -7.33 -2.18
C ARG A 30 8.31 -8.40 -2.40
N ASN A 31 7.05 -8.11 -2.07
CA ASN A 31 5.89 -8.97 -2.41
C ASN A 31 5.47 -8.85 -3.88
N ALA A 32 6.17 -8.04 -4.67
CA ALA A 32 5.92 -7.95 -6.09
C ALA A 32 6.49 -9.20 -6.79
N PRO A 33 5.75 -9.82 -7.73
CA PRO A 33 6.24 -11.00 -8.45
C PRO A 33 7.61 -10.71 -9.09
N SER A 34 8.63 -11.44 -8.61
CA SER A 34 10.01 -11.29 -9.03
C SER A 34 10.13 -11.63 -10.53
N GLY A 35 10.41 -10.63 -11.36
CA GLY A 35 10.57 -10.79 -12.81
C GLY A 35 9.83 -9.77 -13.68
N LEU A 36 8.94 -8.96 -13.09
CA LEU A 36 8.23 -7.91 -13.82
C LEU A 36 8.98 -6.57 -13.77
N SER A 37 9.13 -5.93 -14.92
CA SER A 37 9.61 -4.54 -15.01
C SER A 37 8.65 -3.60 -14.24
N ARG A 38 9.08 -2.36 -13.93
CA ARG A 38 8.20 -1.35 -13.29
C ARG A 38 6.86 -1.20 -14.01
N TRP A 39 6.86 -1.30 -15.34
CA TRP A 39 5.65 -1.29 -16.16
C TRP A 39 4.82 -2.57 -16.01
N GLY A 40 5.47 -3.73 -15.94
CA GLY A 40 4.81 -5.00 -15.65
C GLY A 40 4.13 -5.00 -14.27
N LEU A 41 4.78 -4.46 -13.25
CA LEU A 41 4.20 -4.29 -11.92
C LEU A 41 3.00 -3.34 -11.92
N PHE A 42 3.08 -2.28 -12.71
CA PHE A 42 1.98 -1.35 -12.91
C PHE A 42 0.76 -2.05 -13.52
N TRP A 43 0.93 -2.77 -14.63
CA TRP A 43 -0.15 -3.54 -15.26
C TRP A 43 -0.71 -4.60 -14.34
N HIS A 44 0.15 -5.31 -13.61
CA HIS A 44 -0.27 -6.32 -12.64
C HIS A 44 -1.17 -5.69 -11.56
N ARG A 45 -0.74 -4.59 -10.92
CA ARG A 45 -1.54 -3.87 -9.91
C ARG A 45 -2.87 -3.37 -10.46
N LEU A 46 -2.88 -2.84 -11.69
CA LEU A 46 -4.11 -2.38 -12.32
C LEU A 46 -5.09 -3.54 -12.55
N HIS A 47 -4.59 -4.69 -13.01
CA HIS A 47 -5.40 -5.86 -13.28
C HIS A 47 -5.97 -6.47 -11.99
N THR A 48 -5.14 -6.64 -10.96
CA THR A 48 -5.59 -7.21 -9.69
C THR A 48 -6.59 -6.32 -8.97
N ARG A 49 -6.41 -4.99 -8.99
CA ARG A 49 -7.40 -4.06 -8.42
C ARG A 49 -8.74 -4.10 -9.15
N LYS A 50 -8.74 -4.17 -10.48
CA LYS A 50 -9.98 -4.34 -11.25
C LYS A 50 -10.64 -5.69 -10.97
N ALA A 51 -9.86 -6.75 -10.83
CA ALA A 51 -10.36 -8.07 -10.49
C ALA A 51 -11.07 -8.05 -9.13
N LEU A 52 -10.48 -7.42 -8.10
CA LEU A 52 -11.09 -7.28 -6.77
C LEU A 52 -12.48 -6.63 -6.81
N LEU A 53 -12.71 -5.66 -7.69
CA LEU A 53 -14.02 -5.02 -7.83
C LEU A 53 -15.08 -5.93 -8.47
N GLY A 54 -14.64 -6.92 -9.26
CA GLY A 54 -15.52 -7.87 -9.96
C GLY A 54 -15.78 -9.18 -9.20
N LEU A 55 -15.07 -9.44 -8.10
CA LEU A 55 -15.25 -10.67 -7.32
C LEU A 55 -16.55 -10.66 -6.53
N THR A 56 -17.19 -11.83 -6.43
CA THR A 56 -18.35 -12.01 -5.57
C THR A 56 -17.94 -12.06 -4.09
N PRO A 57 -18.85 -11.76 -3.14
CA PRO A 57 -18.55 -11.84 -1.71
C PRO A 57 -18.01 -13.20 -1.26
N GLU A 58 -18.44 -14.30 -1.91
CA GLU A 58 -17.99 -15.66 -1.64
C GLU A 58 -16.53 -15.84 -2.09
N GLN A 59 -16.18 -15.38 -3.28
CA GLN A 59 -14.82 -15.42 -3.80
C GLN A 59 -13.86 -14.54 -2.98
N LEU A 60 -14.35 -13.41 -2.46
CA LEU A 60 -13.59 -12.56 -1.56
C LEU A 60 -13.29 -13.28 -0.23
N LYS A 61 -14.26 -14.04 0.30
CA LYS A 61 -14.05 -14.87 1.51
C LYS A 61 -13.00 -15.95 1.29
N ASP A 62 -12.97 -16.58 0.12
CA ASP A 62 -11.97 -17.59 -0.22
C ASP A 62 -10.53 -17.02 -0.22
N VAL A 63 -10.38 -15.74 -0.55
CA VAL A 63 -9.10 -15.00 -0.51
C VAL A 63 -8.86 -14.33 0.86
N GLY A 64 -9.82 -14.44 1.80
CA GLY A 64 -9.73 -13.84 3.14
C GLY A 64 -9.92 -12.32 3.16
N LEU A 65 -10.54 -11.74 2.13
CA LEU A 65 -10.81 -10.30 2.03
C LEU A 65 -12.29 -10.00 2.30
N THR A 66 -12.57 -8.85 2.92
CA THR A 66 -13.93 -8.33 3.01
C THR A 66 -14.30 -7.49 1.79
N ARG A 67 -15.60 -7.26 1.58
CA ARG A 67 -16.08 -6.44 0.46
C ARG A 67 -15.58 -5.00 0.55
N GLU A 68 -15.49 -4.48 1.76
CA GLU A 68 -15.02 -3.13 2.05
C GLU A 68 -13.53 -3.00 1.70
N GLN A 69 -12.71 -3.99 2.08
CA GLN A 69 -11.29 -4.04 1.72
C GLN A 69 -11.08 -4.14 0.20
N ALA A 70 -11.90 -4.94 -0.49
CA ALA A 70 -11.84 -5.06 -1.95
C ALA A 70 -12.21 -3.74 -2.66
N LEU A 71 -13.19 -2.99 -2.13
CA LEU A 71 -13.55 -1.67 -2.63
C LEU A 71 -12.47 -0.63 -2.35
N GLU A 72 -11.92 -0.63 -1.13
CA GLU A 72 -10.83 0.27 -0.76
C GLU A 72 -9.62 0.06 -1.66
N GLU A 73 -9.19 -1.18 -1.88
CA GLU A 73 -8.09 -1.51 -2.78
C GLU A 73 -8.41 -1.25 -4.25
N GLY A 74 -9.62 -1.60 -4.69
CA GLY A 74 -10.06 -1.45 -6.07
C GLY A 74 -10.24 0.01 -6.51
N LEU A 75 -10.62 0.90 -5.58
CA LEU A 75 -10.80 2.34 -5.83
C LEU A 75 -9.51 3.16 -5.64
N LYS A 76 -8.42 2.55 -5.16
CA LYS A 76 -7.14 3.26 -5.05
C LYS A 76 -6.67 3.73 -6.42
N PRO A 77 -6.27 5.01 -6.56
CA PRO A 77 -5.75 5.52 -7.82
C PRO A 77 -4.50 4.74 -8.25
N PHE A 78 -4.31 4.62 -9.55
CA PHE A 78 -3.33 3.71 -10.16
C PHE A 78 -1.87 4.00 -9.75
N TRP A 79 -1.58 5.21 -9.28
CA TRP A 79 -0.24 5.65 -8.84
C TRP A 79 0.01 5.48 -7.33
N ARG A 80 -1.01 5.15 -6.54
CA ARG A 80 -0.87 4.97 -5.10
C ARG A 80 -0.42 3.54 -4.82
N ILE A 81 0.81 3.40 -4.32
CA ILE A 81 1.41 2.14 -3.87
C ILE A 81 0.80 1.77 -2.53
#